data_AF-A0A6L8E3M3-F1
#
_entry.id   AF-A0A6L8E3M3-F1
#
_cell.length_a   1.000
_cell.length_b   1.000
_cell.length_c   1.000
_cell.angle_alpha   90.00
_cell.angle_beta   90.00
_cell.angle_gamma   90.00
#
_symmetry.space_group_name_H-M   'P 1'
#
loop_
_entity.id
_entity.type
_entity.pdbx_description
1 polymer ?
#
loop_
_entity_poly.entity_id
_entity_poly.type
_entity_poly.pdbx_seq_one_letter_code
_entity_poly.pdbx_strand_id
1 'polypeptide(L)'
;MAMGKRPKARQGSPLWVTTADLPTNAGHPFFEHLNRVLEAAGFDAYVEELCAVFYAARMGRPSLRPGRYFRMLLIGYFEGLSSERGIAWRVADSLSLRSCVDASENASLF
;
A
#
# COMPACT_ATOMS: atom_id res chain seq x y z
N MET A 1 54.13 0.33 21.16
CA MET A 1 53.25 0.72 20.03
C MET A 1 51.96 1.27 20.60
N ALA A 2 51.69 2.57 20.46
CA ALA A 2 50.47 3.20 20.98
C ALA A 2 49.41 3.31 19.87
N MET A 3 48.17 2.91 20.17
CA MET A 3 47.07 2.90 19.20
C MET A 3 46.54 4.33 19.01
N GLY A 4 46.65 4.85 17.78
CA GLY A 4 46.17 6.20 17.44
C GLY A 4 44.66 6.32 17.63
N LYS A 5 44.21 7.40 18.28
CA LYS A 5 42.79 7.68 18.49
C LYS A 5 42.14 8.11 17.18
N ARG A 6 41.12 7.36 16.75
CA ARG A 6 40.31 7.67 15.56
C ARG A 6 39.49 8.95 15.84
N PRO A 7 39.57 10.01 15.00
CA PRO A 7 38.77 11.20 15.20
C PRO A 7 37.28 10.84 15.10
N LYS A 8 36.48 11.29 16.07
CA LYS A 8 35.03 11.13 16.06
C LYS A 8 34.49 11.77 14.78
N ALA A 9 33.95 10.96 13.87
CA ALA A 9 33.17 11.49 12.76
C ALA A 9 32.05 12.35 13.35
N ARG A 10 32.02 13.63 13.00
CA ARG A 10 30.86 14.49 13.23
C ARG A 10 29.70 13.80 12.52
N GLN A 11 28.72 13.34 13.29
CA GLN A 11 27.46 12.80 12.78
C GLN A 11 26.74 13.98 12.12
N GLY A 12 27.05 14.22 10.85
CA GLY A 12 26.68 15.42 10.10
C GLY A 12 25.27 15.38 9.51
N SER A 13 24.50 14.32 9.81
CA SER A 13 23.14 14.15 9.33
C SER A 13 22.16 14.41 10.49
N PRO A 14 21.09 15.21 10.29
CA PRO A 14 20.02 15.29 11.27
C PRO A 14 19.45 13.88 11.50
N LEU A 15 19.14 13.56 12.77
CA LEU A 15 18.48 12.29 13.15
C LEU A 15 17.01 12.22 12.70
N TRP A 16 16.50 13.31 12.13
CA TRP A 16 15.12 13.48 11.71
C TRP A 16 15.10 13.82 10.23
N VAL A 17 14.33 13.05 9.46
CA VAL A 17 14.05 13.30 8.04
C VAL A 17 12.58 13.65 7.95
N THR A 18 12.23 14.74 7.27
CA THR A 18 10.81 15.08 7.06
C THR A 18 10.22 14.12 6.03
N THR A 19 8.93 13.79 6.15
CA THR A 19 8.26 12.90 5.19
C THR A 19 8.31 13.43 3.75
N ALA A 20 8.37 14.74 3.58
CA ALA A 20 8.51 15.39 2.27
C ALA A 20 9.90 15.21 1.65
N ASP A 21 10.94 14.98 2.47
CA ASP A 21 12.32 14.78 2.02
C ASP A 21 12.64 13.31 1.71
N LEU A 22 11.71 12.39 1.99
CA LEU A 22 11.89 11.00 1.56
C LEU A 22 11.87 10.95 0.03
N PRO A 23 12.82 10.23 -0.60
CA PRO A 23 12.76 9.99 -2.04
C PRO A 23 11.40 9.40 -2.36
N THR A 24 10.68 10.03 -3.29
CA THR A 24 9.48 9.42 -3.84
C THR A 24 9.95 8.12 -4.51
N ASN A 25 9.56 6.99 -3.91
CA ASN A 25 9.72 5.66 -4.49
C ASN A 25 9.39 5.76 -5.99
N ALA A 26 10.24 5.20 -6.85
CA ALA A 26 9.93 5.05 -8.26
C ALA A 26 8.60 4.28 -8.35
N GLY A 27 7.50 5.03 -8.49
CA GLY A 27 6.14 4.51 -8.51
C GLY A 27 6.11 3.32 -9.43
N HIS A 28 5.54 2.20 -8.99
CA HIS A 28 5.56 0.97 -9.75
C HIS A 28 4.67 1.22 -10.98
N PRO A 29 5.21 1.50 -12.19
CA PRO A 29 4.42 2.12 -13.26
C PRO A 29 3.25 1.23 -13.70
N PHE A 30 3.44 -0.08 -13.53
CA PHE A 30 2.42 -1.10 -13.67
C PHE A 30 1.22 -0.88 -12.75
N PHE A 31 1.41 -0.69 -11.44
CA PHE A 31 0.31 -0.53 -10.49
C PHE A 31 -0.38 0.83 -10.62
N GLU A 32 0.35 1.88 -11.01
CA GLU A 32 -0.27 3.17 -11.37
C GLU A 32 -1.18 3.04 -12.60
N HIS A 33 -0.71 2.34 -13.64
CA HIS A 33 -1.53 2.10 -14.82
C HIS A 33 -2.72 1.17 -14.51
N LEU A 34 -2.51 0.12 -13.71
CA LEU A 34 -3.59 -0.75 -13.24
C LEU A 34 -4.65 0.06 -12.50
N ASN A 35 -4.27 0.98 -11.60
CA ASN A 35 -5.22 1.83 -10.90
C ASN A 35 -6.08 2.66 -11.86
N ARG A 36 -5.47 3.27 -12.89
CA ARG A 36 -6.23 4.02 -13.91
C ARG A 36 -7.22 3.14 -14.67
N VAL A 37 -6.83 1.91 -15.01
CA VAL A 37 -7.73 0.96 -15.69
C VAL A 37 -8.89 0.54 -14.78
N LEU A 38 -8.61 0.23 -13.51
CA LEU A 38 -9.63 -0.15 -12.52
C LEU A 38 -10.58 1.01 -12.23
N GLU A 39 -10.05 2.23 -12.11
CA GLU A 39 -10.84 3.44 -11.89
C GLU A 39 -11.73 3.75 -13.10
N ALA A 40 -11.18 3.71 -14.32
CA ALA A 40 -11.96 3.92 -15.55
C ALA A 40 -13.08 2.86 -15.72
N ALA A 41 -12.88 1.65 -15.20
CA ALA A 41 -13.88 0.60 -15.20
C ALA A 41 -14.90 0.69 -14.05
N GLY A 42 -14.76 1.64 -13.12
CA GLY A 42 -15.62 1.73 -11.93
C GLY A 42 -15.50 0.49 -11.01
N PHE A 43 -14.34 -0.16 -11.02
CA PHE A 43 -14.15 -1.49 -10.44
C PHE A 43 -14.53 -1.57 -8.96
N ASP A 44 -14.07 -0.60 -8.16
CA ASP A 44 -14.28 -0.63 -6.71
C ASP A 44 -15.78 -0.55 -6.36
N ALA A 45 -16.52 0.36 -6.99
CA ALA A 45 -17.97 0.47 -6.79
C ALA A 45 -18.71 -0.81 -7.22
N TYR A 46 -18.32 -1.37 -8.37
CA TYR A 46 -18.91 -2.61 -8.88
C TYR A 46 -18.73 -3.79 -7.91
N VAL A 47 -17.52 -4.02 -7.40
CA VAL A 47 -17.28 -5.14 -6.46
C VAL A 47 -17.88 -4.87 -5.08
N GLU A 48 -17.94 -3.62 -4.64
CA GLU A 48 -18.61 -3.27 -3.38
C GLU A 48 -20.11 -3.52 -3.45
N GLU A 49 -20.77 -3.15 -4.54
CA GLU A 49 -22.19 -3.43 -4.76
C GLU A 49 -22.47 -4.95 -4.79
N LEU A 50 -21.66 -5.71 -5.52
CA LEU A 50 -21.80 -7.18 -5.58
C LEU A 50 -21.58 -7.85 -4.22
N CYS A 51 -20.62 -7.35 -3.44
CA CYS A 51 -20.27 -7.95 -2.15
C CYS A 51 -21.16 -7.48 -0.99
N ALA A 52 -21.96 -6.43 -1.17
CA ALA A 52 -22.74 -5.80 -0.11
C ALA A 52 -23.58 -6.80 0.70
N VAL A 53 -24.18 -7.80 0.04
CA VAL A 53 -25.02 -8.83 0.68
C VAL A 53 -24.26 -9.75 1.65
N PHE A 54 -22.93 -9.84 1.52
CA PHE A 54 -22.07 -10.66 2.37
C PHE A 54 -21.47 -9.88 3.54
N TYR A 55 -21.65 -8.56 3.58
CA TYR A 55 -21.08 -7.68 4.60
C TYR A 55 -22.18 -7.19 5.55
N ALA A 56 -21.95 -7.39 6.86
CA ALA A 56 -22.85 -6.87 7.88
C ALA A 56 -22.68 -5.35 8.03
N ALA A 57 -23.80 -4.61 8.04
CA ALA A 57 -23.79 -3.15 8.16
C ALA A 57 -23.17 -2.65 9.49
N ARG A 58 -23.33 -3.40 10.58
CA ARG A 58 -22.72 -3.07 11.88
C ARG A 58 -22.42 -4.33 12.69
N MET A 59 -21.15 -4.76 12.69
CA MET A 59 -20.66 -5.88 13.49
C MET A 59 -19.17 -5.68 13.79
N GLY A 60 -18.82 -5.56 15.08
CA GLY A 60 -17.42 -5.57 15.54
C GLY A 60 -16.49 -4.56 14.84
N ARG A 61 -15.22 -4.96 14.65
CA ARG A 61 -14.24 -4.19 13.87
C ARG A 61 -14.61 -4.29 12.38
N PRO A 62 -14.66 -3.18 11.64
CA PRO A 62 -14.91 -3.22 10.20
C PRO A 62 -13.93 -4.14 9.46
N SER A 63 -14.48 -4.99 8.61
CA SER A 63 -13.71 -5.76 7.63
C SER A 63 -13.09 -4.84 6.56
N LEU A 64 -12.16 -5.36 5.77
CA LEU A 64 -11.64 -4.65 4.60
C LEU A 64 -12.79 -4.39 3.61
N ARG A 65 -12.78 -3.22 2.98
CA ARG A 65 -13.69 -2.95 1.85
C ARG A 65 -13.41 -3.97 0.72
N PRO A 66 -14.47 -4.49 0.05
CA PRO A 66 -14.31 -5.40 -1.07
C PRO A 66 -13.29 -4.95 -2.12
N GLY A 67 -13.36 -3.69 -2.59
CA GLY A 67 -12.40 -3.14 -3.56
C GLY A 67 -10.94 -3.25 -3.09
N ARG A 68 -10.71 -2.89 -1.83
CA ARG A 68 -9.40 -3.01 -1.17
C ARG A 68 -8.90 -4.46 -1.13
N TYR A 69 -9.78 -5.40 -0.77
CA TYR A 69 -9.44 -6.82 -0.70
C TYR A 69 -9.11 -7.40 -2.09
N PHE A 70 -9.92 -7.13 -3.12
CA PHE A 70 -9.65 -7.59 -4.49
C PHE A 70 -8.36 -7.01 -5.07
N ARG A 71 -8.06 -5.73 -4.80
CA ARG A 71 -6.77 -5.12 -5.19
C ARG A 71 -5.59 -5.84 -4.55
N MET A 72 -5.69 -6.24 -3.29
CA MET A 72 -4.66 -7.05 -2.63
C MET A 72 -4.54 -8.43 -3.28
N LEU A 73 -5.64 -9.06 -3.68
CA LEU A 73 -5.60 -10.33 -4.43
C LEU A 73 -4.94 -10.16 -5.81
N LEU A 74 -5.20 -9.06 -6.53
CA LEU A 74 -4.53 -8.76 -7.79
C LEU A 74 -3.03 -8.60 -7.61
N ILE A 75 -2.58 -7.90 -6.56
CA ILE A 75 -1.16 -7.82 -6.20
C ILE A 75 -0.58 -9.21 -5.97
N GLY A 76 -1.28 -10.05 -5.19
CA GLY A 76 -0.87 -11.43 -4.96
C GLY A 76 -0.77 -12.25 -6.24
N TYR A 77 -1.73 -12.10 -7.14
CA TYR A 77 -1.73 -12.77 -8.44
C TYR A 77 -0.56 -12.32 -9.32
N PHE A 78 -0.35 -11.01 -9.49
CA PHE A 78 0.70 -10.48 -10.36
C PHE A 78 2.11 -10.70 -9.83
N GLU A 79 2.29 -10.75 -8.50
CA GLU A 79 3.59 -10.99 -7.88
C GLU A 79 3.82 -12.47 -7.49
N GLY A 80 2.87 -13.36 -7.78
CA GLY A 80 2.99 -14.79 -7.50
C GLY A 80 3.00 -15.13 -6.00
N LEU A 81 2.32 -14.34 -5.17
CA LEU A 81 2.22 -14.58 -3.73
C LEU A 81 1.16 -15.64 -3.42
N SER A 82 1.55 -16.66 -2.68
CA SER A 82 0.72 -17.85 -2.44
C SER A 82 -0.16 -17.78 -1.18
N SER A 83 -0.12 -16.68 -0.42
CA SER A 83 -0.91 -16.56 0.81
C SER A 83 -1.33 -15.11 1.09
N GLU A 84 -2.48 -14.95 1.72
CA GLU A 84 -2.96 -13.65 2.20
C GLU A 84 -1.96 -12.98 3.14
N ARG A 85 -1.27 -13.76 3.97
CA ARG A 85 -0.21 -13.25 4.84
C ARG A 85 0.99 -12.74 4.04
N GLY A 86 1.37 -13.44 2.97
CA GLY A 86 2.42 -12.99 2.05
C GLY A 86 2.05 -11.67 1.36
N ILE A 87 0.79 -11.57 0.89
CA ILE A 87 0.24 -10.34 0.31
C ILE A 87 0.26 -9.20 1.33
N ALA A 88 -0.24 -9.44 2.55
CA ALA A 88 -0.28 -8.43 3.59
C ALA A 88 1.13 -7.93 3.94
N TRP A 89 2.11 -8.84 4.06
CA TRP A 89 3.50 -8.46 4.32
C TRP A 89 4.09 -7.64 3.18
N ARG A 90 3.85 -8.07 1.93
CA ARG A 90 4.35 -7.39 0.74
C ARG A 90 3.78 -5.97 0.57
N VAL A 91 2.47 -5.81 0.75
CA VAL A 91 1.83 -4.48 0.75
C VAL A 91 2.35 -3.65 1.92
N ALA A 92 2.51 -4.25 3.10
CA ALA A 92 3.05 -3.58 4.29
C ALA A 92 4.56 -3.29 4.22
N ASP A 93 5.26 -3.67 3.15
CA ASP A 93 6.67 -3.36 2.92
C ASP A 93 6.84 -2.26 1.85
N SER A 94 5.90 -2.13 0.91
CA SER A 94 5.99 -1.16 -0.19
C SER A 94 5.06 0.04 -0.05
N LEU A 95 5.62 1.26 -0.05
CA LEU A 95 4.84 2.50 -0.08
C LEU A 95 4.00 2.66 -1.36
N SER A 96 4.48 2.19 -2.51
CA SER A 96 3.74 2.28 -3.78
C SER A 96 2.57 1.28 -3.84
N LEU A 97 2.70 0.12 -3.19
CA LEU A 97 1.59 -0.82 -3.07
C LEU A 97 0.55 -0.35 -2.06
N ARG A 98 0.99 0.29 -0.96
CA ARG A 98 0.06 0.94 -0.03
C ARG A 98 -0.78 1.99 -0.74
N SER A 99 -0.15 2.92 -1.46
CA SER A 99 -0.90 3.93 -2.21
C SER A 99 -1.84 3.32 -3.27
N CYS A 100 -1.43 2.22 -3.91
CA CYS A 100 -2.28 1.50 -4.87
C CYS A 100 -3.54 0.88 -4.23
N VAL A 101 -3.41 0.37 -3.01
CA VAL A 101 -4.52 -0.24 -2.28
C VAL A 101 -5.39 0.83 -1.64
N ASP A 102 -4.78 1.89 -1.11
CA ASP A 102 -5.46 3.03 -0.49
C ASP A 102 -6.17 3.92 -1.54
N ALA A 103 -5.81 3.84 -2.83
CA ALA A 103 -6.57 4.49 -3.90
C ALA A 103 -8.05 4.05 -3.96
N SER A 104 -8.38 2.85 -3.45
CA SER A 104 -9.77 2.42 -3.28
C SER A 104 -10.54 3.19 -2.19
N GLU A 105 -9.85 3.94 -1.33
CA GLU A 105 -10.49 4.70 -0.24
C GLU A 105 -11.06 6.05 -0.72
N ASN A 106 -10.70 6.53 -1.92
CA ASN A 106 -11.08 7.86 -2.42
C ASN A 106 -12.43 7.95 -3.16
N ALA A 107 -13.28 6.91 -3.10
CA ALA A 107 -14.64 6.94 -3.63
C ALA A 107 -15.70 7.22 -2.54
N SER A 108 -15.41 8.14 -1.62
CA SER A 108 -16.39 8.63 -0.63
C SER A 108 -16.39 10.15 -0.58
N LEU A 109 -16.62 10.78 -1.74
CA LEU A 109 -17.38 12.03 -1.80
C LEU A 109 -18.81 11.65 -2.22
N PHE A 110 -19.58 11.17 -1.25
CA PHE A 110 -21.01 11.38 -0.95
C PHE A 110 -21.40 10.43 0.19
#